data_AF-A0AAW1M086-F1
#
_entry.id   AF-A0AAW1M086-F1
#
_cell.length_a   1.000
_cell.length_b   1.000
_cell.length_c   1.000
_cell.angle_alpha   90.00
_cell.angle_beta   90.00
_cell.angle_gamma   90.00
#
_symmetry.space_group_name_H-M   'P 1'
#
loop_
_entity.id
_entity.type
_entity.pdbx_description
1 polymer ?
#
loop_
_entity_poly.entity_id
_entity_poly.type
_entity_poly.pdbx_seq_one_letter_code
_entity_poly.pdbx_strand_id
1 'polypeptide(L)'
;MKVSVAAQVLSQRVAALMRGLARLASPHNISASGLETAEFLLLMDKVFDSVNGASIPPRSDKMLRCAATPTSMHDNFWTEAIQVFESMEFFNNKRK
;
A
#
# COMPACT_ATOMS: atom_id res chain seq x y z
N MET A 1 1.75 11.70 -17.21
CA MET A 1 1.50 10.53 -16.32
C MET A 1 0.04 10.54 -15.87
N LYS A 2 -0.64 9.39 -15.82
CA LYS A 2 -2.03 9.28 -15.33
C LYS A 2 -2.04 8.75 -13.89
N VAL A 3 -2.13 9.65 -12.91
CA VAL A 3 -2.13 9.29 -11.47
C VAL A 3 -3.30 8.37 -11.12
N SER A 4 -4.45 8.54 -11.77
CA SER A 4 -5.62 7.68 -11.58
C SER A 4 -5.35 6.20 -11.84
N VAL A 5 -4.55 5.89 -12.87
CA VAL A 5 -4.18 4.50 -13.21
C VAL A 5 -3.26 3.93 -12.14
N ALA A 6 -2.27 4.71 -11.69
CA ALA A 6 -1.36 4.27 -10.62
C ALA A 6 -2.10 4.01 -9.30
N ALA A 7 -3.00 4.91 -8.90
CA ALA A 7 -3.81 4.75 -7.69
C ALA A 7 -4.76 3.53 -7.76
N GLN A 8 -5.30 3.22 -8.94
CA GLN A 8 -6.14 2.02 -9.13
C GLN A 8 -5.34 0.73 -8.96
N VAL A 9 -4.13 0.66 -9.54
CA VAL A 9 -3.24 -0.49 -9.45
C VAL A 9 -2.73 -0.69 -8.02
N LEU A 10 -2.29 0.38 -7.37
CA LEU A 10 -1.73 0.38 -6.01
C LEU A 10 -2.83 0.52 -4.93
N SER A 11 -3.95 -0.17 -5.08
CA SER A 11 -5.10 -0.02 -4.17
C SER A 11 -5.27 -1.17 -3.19
N GLN A 12 -5.88 -0.88 -2.04
CA GLN A 12 -6.28 -1.88 -1.03
C GLN A 12 -7.11 -3.02 -1.62
N ARG A 13 -7.95 -2.73 -2.62
CA ARG A 13 -8.78 -3.75 -3.28
C ARG A 13 -7.94 -4.74 -4.08
N VAL A 14 -6.93 -4.27 -4.81
CA VAL A 14 -5.99 -5.15 -5.53
C VAL A 14 -5.16 -5.96 -4.53
N ALA A 15 -4.66 -5.33 -3.47
CA ALA A 15 -3.95 -6.00 -2.40
C ALA A 15 -4.78 -7.15 -1.77
N ALA A 16 -6.04 -6.87 -1.39
CA ALA A 16 -6.92 -7.88 -0.80
C ALA A 16 -7.19 -9.06 -1.74
N LEU A 17 -7.42 -8.79 -3.02
CA LEU A 17 -7.61 -9.84 -4.03
C LEU A 17 -6.35 -10.69 -4.20
N MET A 18 -5.19 -10.06 -4.30
CA MET A 18 -3.91 -10.77 -4.41
C MET A 18 -3.62 -11.63 -3.17
N ARG A 19 -3.86 -11.11 -1.95
CA ARG A 19 -3.76 -11.94 -0.73
C ARG A 19 -4.68 -13.15 -0.79
N GLY A 20 -5.91 -12.99 -1.25
CA GLY A 20 -6.88 -14.07 -1.41
C GLY A 20 -6.39 -15.13 -2.39
N LEU A 21 -5.95 -14.71 -3.58
CA LEU A 21 -5.45 -15.60 -4.63
C LEU A 21 -4.14 -16.30 -4.28
N ALA A 22 -3.29 -15.68 -3.46
CA ALA A 22 -2.04 -16.29 -3.00
C ALA A 22 -2.26 -17.31 -1.86
N ARG A 23 -3.32 -17.15 -1.05
CA ARG A 23 -3.60 -18.00 0.13
C ARG A 23 -4.58 -19.12 -0.14
N LEU A 24 -5.62 -18.84 -0.93
CA LEU A 24 -6.61 -19.84 -1.31
C LEU A 24 -6.00 -20.62 -2.47
N ALA A 25 -5.73 -21.90 -2.27
CA ALA A 25 -5.17 -22.83 -3.26
C ALA A 25 -6.11 -23.04 -4.46
N SER A 26 -6.32 -21.98 -5.23
CA SER A 26 -7.10 -21.95 -6.46
C SER A 26 -6.32 -22.60 -7.60
N PRO A 27 -7.00 -23.19 -8.59
CA PRO A 27 -6.35 -23.80 -9.75
C PRO A 27 -5.59 -22.78 -10.64
N HIS A 28 -5.61 -21.49 -10.31
CA HIS A 28 -4.93 -20.37 -11.00
C HIS A 28 -4.01 -19.59 -10.04
N ASN A 29 -3.39 -20.27 -9.08
CA ASN A 29 -2.57 -19.67 -8.04
C ASN A 29 -1.52 -18.71 -8.61
N ILE A 30 -1.52 -17.48 -8.10
CA ILE A 30 -0.34 -16.63 -8.18
C ILE A 30 0.73 -17.19 -7.25
N SER A 31 2.00 -16.95 -7.56
CA SER A 31 3.12 -17.41 -6.74
C SER A 31 3.00 -16.92 -5.28
N ALA A 32 3.70 -17.59 -4.36
CA ALA A 32 3.75 -17.16 -2.96
C ALA A 32 4.25 -15.71 -2.80
N SER A 33 5.11 -15.23 -3.70
CA SER A 33 5.54 -13.81 -3.80
C SER A 33 4.39 -12.83 -4.11
N GLY A 34 3.23 -13.33 -4.53
CA GLY A 34 2.00 -12.55 -4.64
C GLY A 34 1.52 -12.01 -3.30
N LEU A 35 1.84 -12.69 -2.18
CA LEU A 35 1.56 -12.19 -0.83
C LEU A 35 2.41 -10.96 -0.52
N GLU A 36 3.72 -11.01 -0.79
CA GLU A 36 4.65 -9.90 -0.59
C GLU A 36 4.25 -8.69 -1.43
N THR A 37 3.87 -8.92 -2.69
CA THR A 37 3.35 -7.86 -3.56
C THR A 37 2.08 -7.25 -2.97
N ALA A 38 1.17 -8.06 -2.45
CA ALA A 38 -0.07 -7.56 -1.84
C ALA A 38 0.20 -6.69 -0.60
N GLU A 39 1.19 -7.06 0.24
CA GLU A 39 1.63 -6.21 1.36
C GLU A 39 2.15 -4.86 0.87
N PHE A 40 3.00 -4.86 -0.17
CA PHE A 40 3.51 -3.64 -0.77
C PHE A 40 2.40 -2.76 -1.35
N LEU A 41 1.44 -3.33 -2.08
CA LEU A 41 0.31 -2.57 -2.62
C LEU A 41 -0.53 -1.94 -1.51
N LEU A 42 -0.73 -2.64 -0.39
CA LEU A 42 -1.44 -2.08 0.77
C LEU A 42 -0.65 -0.94 1.41
N LEU A 43 0.67 -1.08 1.55
CA LEU A 43 1.52 -0.01 2.05
C LEU A 43 1.37 1.24 1.16
N MET A 44 1.49 1.10 -0.16
CA MET A 44 1.38 2.22 -1.10
C MET A 44 0.00 2.89 -1.06
N ASP A 45 -1.07 2.10 -0.99
CA ASP A 45 -2.46 2.59 -0.83
C ASP A 45 -2.59 3.45 0.44
N LYS A 46 -2.07 2.95 1.58
CA LYS A 46 -2.08 3.68 2.86
C LYS A 46 -1.25 4.96 2.81
N VAL A 47 -0.06 4.91 2.20
CA VAL A 47 0.79 6.10 2.00
C VAL A 47 0.04 7.14 1.19
N PHE A 48 -0.56 6.75 0.08
CA PHE A 48 -1.32 7.66 -0.77
C PHE A 48 -2.52 8.27 -0.02
N ASP A 49 -3.28 7.47 0.71
CA ASP A 49 -4.40 7.98 1.52
C ASP A 49 -3.94 8.94 2.61
N SER A 50 -2.81 8.66 3.27
CA SER A 50 -2.25 9.48 4.37
C SER A 50 -1.82 10.89 3.95
N VAL A 51 -1.55 11.10 2.66
CA VAL A 51 -1.15 12.41 2.11
C VAL A 51 -2.25 13.03 1.23
N ASN A 52 -3.38 12.34 1.08
CA ASN A 52 -4.50 12.73 0.23
C ASN A 52 -5.83 12.65 0.99
N GLY A 53 -5.83 13.24 2.19
CA GLY A 53 -6.99 13.29 3.09
C GLY A 53 -8.22 13.90 2.42
N ALA A 54 -9.38 13.26 2.60
CA ALA A 54 -10.64 13.66 1.96
C ALA A 54 -11.74 14.06 2.97
N SER A 55 -11.48 13.92 4.26
CA SER A 55 -12.41 14.25 5.35
C SER A 55 -11.66 14.71 6.60
N ILE A 56 -12.34 15.41 7.50
CA ILE A 56 -11.77 15.76 8.81
C ILE A 56 -11.77 14.52 9.72
N PRO A 57 -12.91 13.87 10.01
CA PRO A 57 -12.89 12.62 10.75
C PRO A 57 -12.41 11.45 9.86
N PRO A 58 -11.75 10.44 10.44
CA PRO A 58 -11.41 9.22 9.73
C PRO A 58 -12.66 8.43 9.34
N ARG A 59 -12.61 7.72 8.21
CA ARG A 59 -13.64 6.77 7.80
C ARG A 59 -13.24 5.37 8.27
N SER A 60 -14.23 4.55 8.62
CA SER A 60 -14.01 3.21 9.21
C SER A 60 -13.16 2.28 8.34
N ASP A 61 -13.21 2.44 7.02
CA ASP A 61 -12.49 1.65 6.05
C ASP A 61 -11.13 2.25 5.65
N LYS A 62 -10.92 3.55 5.90
CA LYS A 62 -9.75 4.32 5.45
C LYS A 62 -9.31 5.35 6.50
N MET A 63 -8.68 4.85 7.57
CA MET A 63 -8.29 5.66 8.74
C MET A 63 -7.26 6.76 8.44
N LEU A 64 -6.44 6.57 7.42
CA LEU A 64 -5.41 7.54 7.02
C LEU A 64 -5.93 8.53 5.97
N ARG A 65 -7.12 8.31 5.39
CA ARG A 65 -7.67 9.22 4.38
C ARG A 65 -8.43 10.40 5.01
N CYS A 66 -7.82 11.03 6.00
CA CYS A 66 -8.39 12.17 6.72
C CYS A 66 -7.35 13.26 6.98
N ALA A 67 -7.75 14.33 7.66
CA ALA A 67 -6.82 15.38 8.07
C ALA A 67 -5.79 14.84 9.06
N ALA A 68 -4.52 15.19 8.85
CA ALA A 68 -3.47 14.93 9.83
C ALA A 68 -3.66 15.86 11.03
N THR A 69 -3.96 15.29 12.20
CA THR A 69 -4.11 15.98 13.48
C THR A 69 -3.18 15.36 14.53
N PRO A 70 -2.91 16.04 15.65
CA PRO A 70 -2.10 15.48 16.74
C PRO A 70 -2.61 14.16 17.33
N THR A 71 -3.89 13.83 17.11
CA THR A 71 -4.52 12.59 17.60
C THR A 71 -4.72 11.55 16.52
N SER A 72 -4.38 11.86 15.27
CA SER A 72 -4.53 10.94 14.13
C SER A 72 -3.38 9.93 14.08
N MET A 73 -3.58 8.81 13.38
CA MET A 73 -2.57 7.75 13.26
C MET A 73 -1.43 8.05 12.27
N HIS A 74 -1.39 9.26 11.68
CA HIS A 74 -0.45 9.61 10.62
C HIS A 74 0.99 9.51 11.09
N ASP A 75 1.32 10.05 12.27
CA ASP A 75 2.71 10.12 12.76
C ASP A 75 3.34 8.72 12.94
N ASN A 76 2.62 7.82 13.60
CA ASN A 76 3.02 6.42 13.76
C ASN A 76 3.20 5.74 12.41
N PHE A 77 2.22 5.90 11.51
CA PHE A 77 2.28 5.28 10.19
C PHE A 77 3.41 5.83 9.31
N TRP A 78 3.66 7.14 9.33
CA TRP A 78 4.73 7.77 8.57
C TRP A 78 6.10 7.32 9.06
N THR A 79 6.28 7.16 10.37
CA THR A 79 7.53 6.61 10.93
C THR A 79 7.84 5.22 10.36
N GLU A 80 6.86 4.33 10.31
CA GLU A 80 7.01 2.99 9.72
C GLU A 80 7.24 3.07 8.19
N ALA A 81 6.45 3.87 7.48
CA ALA A 81 6.53 3.98 6.03
C ALA A 81 7.88 4.55 5.56
N ILE A 82 8.41 5.55 6.26
CA ILE A 82 9.73 6.13 5.98
C ILE A 82 10.82 5.05 6.10
N GLN A 83 10.82 4.26 7.17
CA GLN A 83 11.80 3.17 7.35
C GLN A 83 11.74 2.16 6.20
N VAL A 84 10.53 1.79 5.75
CA VAL A 84 10.36 0.91 4.61
C VAL A 84 10.94 1.53 3.33
N PHE A 85 10.64 2.81 3.04
CA PHE A 85 11.18 3.48 1.86
C PHE A 85 12.70 3.65 1.91
N GLU A 86 13.28 3.93 3.07
CA GLU A 86 14.72 4.02 3.26
C GLU A 86 15.43 2.67 3.02
N SER A 87 14.74 1.56 3.25
CA SER A 87 15.26 0.21 2.96
C SER A 87 15.17 -0.21 1.48
N MET A 88 14.46 0.55 0.64
CA MET A 88 14.25 0.19 -0.76
C MET A 88 15.45 0.58 -1.62
N GLU A 89 16.00 -0.40 -2.35
CA GLU A 89 17.09 -0.18 -3.29
C GLU A 89 16.69 -0.64 -4.70
N PHE A 90 17.13 0.10 -5.72
CA PHE A 90 16.97 -0.33 -7.10
C PHE A 90 18.02 -1.39 -7.43
N PHE A 91 17.58 -2.64 -7.61
CA PHE A 91 18.45 -3.68 -8.10
C PHE A 91 18.68 -3.52 -9.62
N ASN A 92 19.86 -3.04 -10.01
CA ASN A 92 20.25 -2.98 -11.42
C ASN A 92 21.06 -4.21 -11.80
N ASN A 93 20.44 -5.15 -12.51
CA ASN A 93 21.10 -6.38 -12.97
C ASN A 93 22.02 -6.18 -14.19
N LYS A 94 22.26 -4.92 -14.63
CA LYS A 94 23.20 -4.58 -15.73
C LYS A 94 24.65 -4.41 -15.28
N ARG A 95 25.06 -5.02 -14.17
CA ARG A 95 26.48 -5.17 -13.81
C ARG A 95 26.92 -6.63 -14.00
N LYS A 96 27.18 -6.98 -15.25
CA LYS A 96 28.32 -7.79 -15.71
C LYS A 96 28.42 -7.69 -17.22
#